data_AF-R7H7E8-F1
#
_entry.id   AF-R7H7E8-F1
#
_cell.length_a   1.000
_cell.length_b   1.000
_cell.length_c   1.000
_cell.angle_alpha   90.00
_cell.angle_beta   90.00
_cell.angle_gamma   90.00
#
_symmetry.space_group_name_H-M   'P 1'
#
loop_
_entity.id
_entity.type
_entity.pdbx_description
1 polymer ?
#
loop_
_entity_poly.entity_id
_entity_poly.type
_entity_poly.pdbx_seq_one_letter_code
_entity_poly.pdbx_strand_id
1 'polypeptide(L)'
;MTKFTLSAIIMLLSLVPIGVDAQNATAKYMHISDPSFLRDGDEIIIVSKDNGVAMSRYQNTKKDYMLPCLIKLSKEDELELATCETDSMAVFKVKKITGGWKLKDSRCGWLSANTKSSNSLMFQEKETEKTNEIGIKFSDEGNAHISFVKFKSGGYLDYKPDSERFARYVRYDGYGKVQIYRRLVNAVVVESLTFGESGGNADIASYYQDAYVHNVTIDRTFRADGGCYTLCLPFGLTESDIRTAFPGMQFKQLQNVEIDDDNVVYHFLSVKSTVAGEPYLVQFLNGVTKDVVKPVVKNKFILAAKPATLTGKLSLGNFLFVGTYDPVLLPADGHYRFVGADGKQLVTPNAEGNLKGLRAYFFMPSLYDNCKYDSNGKPRSVRISMDRGKSSSK
;
A
#
# COMPACT_ATOMS: atom_id res chain seq x y z
N MET A 1 -21.24 1.37 45.38
CA MET A 1 -21.33 -0.07 45.02
C MET A 1 -22.54 -0.25 44.12
N THR A 2 -22.31 -0.35 42.81
CA THR A 2 -23.35 -0.70 41.84
C THR A 2 -22.63 -1.41 40.70
N LYS A 3 -22.77 -2.74 40.67
CA LYS A 3 -22.17 -3.61 39.67
C LYS A 3 -22.95 -3.46 38.37
N PHE A 4 -22.31 -2.97 37.31
CA PHE A 4 -22.78 -3.20 35.94
C PHE A 4 -22.24 -4.54 35.47
N THR A 5 -23.15 -5.49 35.27
CA THR A 5 -22.89 -6.78 34.61
C THR A 5 -22.58 -6.54 33.13
N LEU A 6 -21.34 -6.79 32.73
CA LEU A 6 -20.95 -6.87 31.32
C LEU A 6 -21.32 -8.26 30.80
N SER A 7 -22.28 -8.32 29.88
CA SER A 7 -22.69 -9.54 29.19
C SER A 7 -21.55 -10.02 28.30
N ALA A 8 -20.92 -11.14 28.65
CA ALA A 8 -19.92 -11.80 27.82
C ALA A 8 -20.64 -12.58 26.71
N ILE A 9 -20.54 -12.08 25.48
CA ILE A 9 -20.87 -12.86 24.28
C ILE A 9 -19.76 -13.89 24.10
N ILE A 10 -20.03 -15.13 24.49
CA ILE A 10 -19.18 -16.29 24.23
C ILE A 10 -19.39 -16.67 22.76
N MET A 11 -18.48 -16.24 21.87
CA MET A 11 -18.33 -16.89 20.57
C MET A 11 -17.72 -18.27 20.80
N LEU A 12 -18.48 -19.33 20.50
CA LEU A 12 -17.93 -20.67 20.35
C LEU A 12 -16.92 -20.67 19.19
N LEU A 13 -15.63 -20.59 19.52
CA LEU A 13 -14.58 -21.06 18.64
C LEU A 13 -14.63 -22.59 18.66
N SER A 14 -15.13 -23.18 17.58
CA SER A 14 -14.85 -24.59 17.29
C SER A 14 -13.33 -24.74 17.19
N LEU A 15 -12.72 -25.34 18.22
CA LEU A 15 -11.37 -25.88 18.15
C LEU A 15 -11.37 -26.95 17.06
N VAL A 16 -11.00 -26.57 15.85
CA VAL A 16 -10.49 -27.53 14.88
C VAL A 16 -9.10 -27.92 15.38
N PRO A 17 -8.81 -29.21 15.61
CA PRO A 17 -7.48 -29.62 16.00
C PRO A 17 -6.50 -29.21 14.89
N ILE A 18 -5.47 -28.44 15.26
CA ILE A 18 -4.31 -28.16 14.41
C ILE A 18 -3.54 -29.48 14.28
N GLY A 19 -4.06 -30.37 13.44
CA GLY A 19 -3.42 -31.59 13.00
C GLY A 19 -2.59 -31.31 11.77
N VAL A 20 -1.28 -31.30 11.96
CA VAL A 20 -0.23 -31.72 11.01
C VAL A 20 -0.75 -32.12 9.61
N ASP A 21 -0.76 -31.16 8.67
CA ASP A 21 -0.71 -31.47 7.22
C ASP A 21 -0.14 -30.32 6.36
N ALA A 22 0.61 -29.40 6.97
CA ALA A 22 1.11 -28.20 6.30
C ALA A 22 2.28 -28.43 5.31
N GLN A 23 2.75 -29.68 5.13
CA GLN A 23 3.89 -29.97 4.25
C GLN A 23 3.53 -30.34 2.80
N ASN A 24 2.25 -30.61 2.49
CA ASN A 24 1.82 -31.05 1.14
C ASN A 24 0.70 -30.21 0.50
N ALA A 25 0.28 -29.10 1.10
CA ALA A 25 -0.69 -28.22 0.44
C ALA A 25 -0.02 -27.48 -0.73
N THR A 26 -0.53 -27.68 -1.95
CA THR A 26 -0.12 -26.90 -3.13
C THR A 26 -0.29 -25.42 -2.84
N ALA A 27 0.78 -24.64 -3.00
CA ALA A 27 0.75 -23.20 -2.74
C ALA A 27 -0.28 -22.53 -3.65
N LYS A 28 -1.16 -21.71 -3.05
CA LYS A 28 -2.15 -20.89 -3.74
C LYS A 28 -1.63 -19.47 -3.91
N TYR A 29 -1.91 -18.88 -5.06
CA TYR A 29 -1.59 -17.48 -5.38
C TYR A 29 -2.89 -16.78 -5.77
N MET A 30 -3.15 -15.60 -5.22
CA MET A 30 -4.35 -14.81 -5.48
C MET A 30 -4.08 -13.69 -6.50
N HIS A 31 -4.99 -13.48 -7.45
CA HIS A 31 -4.90 -12.35 -8.38
C HIS A 31 -4.93 -11.03 -7.60
N ILE A 32 -4.04 -10.11 -7.94
CA ILE A 32 -4.07 -8.73 -7.44
C ILE A 32 -4.24 -7.76 -8.61
N SER A 33 -5.00 -6.69 -8.39
CA SER A 33 -5.37 -5.71 -9.42
C SER A 33 -4.97 -4.28 -9.08
N ASP A 34 -4.25 -4.08 -7.97
CA ASP A 34 -3.80 -2.76 -7.52
C ASP A 34 -2.46 -2.88 -6.77
N PRO A 35 -1.54 -1.91 -6.90
CA PRO A 35 -0.25 -1.95 -6.20
C PRO A 35 -0.36 -1.96 -4.68
N SER A 36 -1.48 -1.51 -4.11
CA SER A 36 -1.74 -1.52 -2.65
C SER A 36 -1.76 -2.93 -2.05
N PHE A 37 -1.95 -3.97 -2.88
CA PHE A 37 -1.87 -5.36 -2.46
C PHE A 37 -0.45 -5.93 -2.50
N LEU A 38 0.57 -5.13 -2.84
CA LEU A 38 1.96 -5.59 -2.96
C LEU A 38 2.86 -4.94 -1.89
N ARG A 39 3.59 -5.77 -1.14
CA ARG A 39 4.58 -5.34 -0.13
C ARG A 39 5.98 -5.79 -0.52
N ASP A 40 6.96 -5.13 0.08
CA ASP A 40 8.33 -5.64 0.10
C ASP A 40 8.35 -7.04 0.73
N GLY A 41 9.05 -7.98 0.08
CA GLY A 41 9.19 -9.35 0.55
C GLY A 41 8.05 -10.29 0.17
N ASP A 42 6.92 -9.80 -0.37
CA ASP A 42 5.85 -10.66 -0.87
C ASP A 42 6.38 -11.61 -1.96
N GLU A 43 5.80 -12.80 -2.04
CA GLU A 43 6.07 -13.74 -3.13
C GLU A 43 4.98 -13.64 -4.19
N ILE A 44 5.37 -13.53 -5.45
CA ILE A 44 4.44 -13.43 -6.59
C ILE A 44 4.80 -14.37 -7.72
N ILE A 45 3.82 -14.64 -8.57
CA ILE A 45 3.98 -15.28 -9.87
C ILE A 45 3.42 -14.34 -10.96
N ILE A 46 3.95 -14.47 -12.17
CA ILE A 46 3.48 -13.72 -13.34
C ILE A 46 2.74 -14.71 -14.24
N VAL A 47 1.49 -14.38 -14.55
CA VAL A 47 0.53 -15.29 -15.18
C VAL A 47 0.01 -14.66 -16.45
N SER A 48 -0.19 -15.46 -17.50
CA SER A 48 -1.11 -15.11 -18.59
C SER A 48 -2.38 -15.92 -18.40
N LYS A 49 -3.37 -15.28 -17.75
CA LYS A 49 -4.60 -15.92 -17.28
C LYS A 49 -5.39 -16.54 -18.43
N ASP A 50 -5.57 -15.79 -19.52
CA ASP A 50 -6.34 -16.22 -20.70
C ASP A 50 -5.75 -17.47 -21.37
N ASN A 51 -4.47 -17.76 -21.11
CA ASN A 51 -3.74 -18.89 -21.67
C ASN A 51 -3.47 -19.99 -20.62
N GLY A 52 -3.91 -19.83 -19.36
CA GLY A 52 -3.73 -20.83 -18.31
C GLY A 52 -2.27 -21.15 -17.98
N VAL A 53 -1.35 -20.18 -18.17
CA VAL A 53 0.09 -20.39 -17.98
C VAL A 53 0.71 -19.35 -17.05
N ALA A 54 1.73 -19.76 -16.29
CA ALA A 54 2.62 -18.87 -15.56
C ALA A 54 4.03 -18.89 -16.17
N MET A 55 4.81 -17.86 -15.85
CA MET A 55 6.24 -17.83 -16.17
C MET A 55 6.97 -18.96 -15.44
N SER A 56 7.75 -19.76 -16.18
CA SER A 56 8.58 -20.81 -15.58
C SER A 56 10.00 -20.32 -15.28
N ARG A 57 10.74 -21.15 -14.55
CA ARG A 57 12.18 -21.03 -14.31
C ARG A 57 13.02 -21.37 -15.54
N TYR A 58 12.43 -21.96 -16.58
CA TYR A 58 13.16 -22.39 -17.76
C TYR A 58 13.28 -21.24 -18.77
N GLN A 59 14.50 -20.76 -18.92
CA GLN A 59 14.86 -19.76 -19.91
C GLN A 59 15.34 -20.44 -21.21
N ASN A 60 14.91 -19.92 -22.36
CA ASN A 60 15.60 -20.20 -23.61
C ASN A 60 16.90 -19.37 -23.69
N THR A 61 18.03 -20.01 -23.43
CA THR A 61 19.35 -19.35 -23.35
C THR A 61 19.85 -18.78 -24.68
N LYS A 62 19.33 -19.23 -25.82
CA LYS A 62 19.74 -18.74 -27.15
C LYS A 62 19.03 -17.45 -27.54
N LYS A 63 17.79 -17.29 -27.10
CA LYS A 63 16.89 -16.20 -27.54
C LYS A 63 16.45 -15.28 -26.40
N ASP A 64 16.92 -15.54 -25.19
CA ASP A 64 16.60 -14.83 -23.96
C ASP A 64 15.10 -14.60 -23.78
N TYR A 65 14.33 -15.66 -23.59
CA TYR A 65 12.93 -15.53 -23.16
C TYR A 65 12.58 -16.63 -22.16
N MET A 66 11.48 -16.45 -21.43
CA MET A 66 11.03 -17.40 -20.42
C MET A 66 9.94 -18.30 -20.99
N LEU A 67 10.07 -19.61 -20.79
CA LEU A 67 9.06 -20.59 -21.19
C LEU A 67 7.87 -20.54 -20.21
N PRO A 68 6.65 -20.82 -20.67
CA PRO A 68 5.49 -20.98 -19.81
C PRO A 68 5.51 -22.34 -19.09
N CYS A 69 4.79 -22.43 -17.98
CA CYS A 69 4.34 -23.68 -17.39
C CYS A 69 2.83 -23.60 -17.12
N LEU A 70 2.15 -24.74 -17.20
CA LEU A 70 0.70 -24.82 -16.95
C LEU A 70 0.39 -24.51 -15.48
N ILE A 71 -0.74 -23.85 -15.28
CA ILE A 71 -1.32 -23.60 -13.96
C ILE A 71 -2.81 -23.98 -13.97
N LYS A 72 -3.36 -24.22 -12.78
CA LYS A 72 -4.81 -24.35 -12.57
C LYS A 72 -5.34 -23.07 -11.99
N LEU A 73 -6.34 -22.51 -12.67
CA LEU A 73 -7.11 -21.36 -12.20
C LEU A 73 -8.38 -21.84 -11.51
N SER A 74 -8.75 -21.19 -10.42
CA SER A 74 -9.93 -21.50 -9.61
C SER A 74 -10.47 -20.24 -8.95
N LYS A 75 -11.66 -20.32 -8.33
CA LYS A 75 -12.26 -19.23 -7.59
C LYS A 75 -12.77 -19.72 -6.24
N GLU A 76 -12.37 -19.08 -5.16
CA GLU A 76 -12.75 -19.38 -3.77
C GLU A 76 -13.04 -18.06 -3.05
N ASP A 77 -14.19 -17.91 -2.39
CA ASP A 77 -14.58 -16.69 -1.65
C ASP A 77 -14.34 -15.38 -2.42
N GLU A 78 -14.79 -15.37 -3.68
CA GLU A 78 -14.57 -14.28 -4.67
C GLU A 78 -13.13 -14.06 -5.13
N LEU A 79 -12.14 -14.69 -4.49
CA LEU A 79 -10.74 -14.64 -4.88
C LEU A 79 -10.49 -15.53 -6.10
N GLU A 80 -9.85 -14.96 -7.11
CA GLU A 80 -9.31 -15.73 -8.22
C GLU A 80 -7.93 -16.26 -7.86
N LEU A 81 -7.76 -17.58 -7.95
CA LEU A 81 -6.60 -18.28 -7.46
C LEU A 81 -5.89 -19.05 -8.57
N ALA A 82 -4.57 -19.04 -8.51
CA ALA A 82 -3.68 -19.84 -9.33
C ALA A 82 -2.91 -20.84 -8.46
N THR A 83 -2.79 -22.06 -8.96
CA THR A 83 -1.95 -23.13 -8.38
C THR A 83 -1.12 -23.77 -9.48
N CYS A 84 0.05 -24.30 -9.11
CA CYS A 84 0.90 -25.06 -10.02
C CYS A 84 1.26 -26.39 -9.36
N GLU A 85 1.18 -27.48 -10.12
CA GLU A 85 1.49 -28.83 -9.65
C GLU A 85 2.97 -29.18 -9.80
N THR A 86 3.74 -28.34 -10.49
CA THR A 86 5.16 -28.55 -10.77
C THR A 86 6.04 -27.53 -10.08
N ASP A 87 7.29 -27.90 -9.80
CA ASP A 87 8.30 -26.99 -9.26
C ASP A 87 8.99 -26.16 -10.36
N SER A 88 8.43 -26.15 -11.57
CA SER A 88 8.98 -25.38 -12.70
C SER A 88 8.58 -23.90 -12.67
N MET A 89 7.50 -23.54 -11.97
CA MET A 89 6.99 -22.16 -11.94
C MET A 89 7.99 -21.20 -11.27
N ALA A 90 8.29 -20.07 -11.91
CA ALA A 90 9.10 -19.03 -11.29
C ALA A 90 8.29 -18.32 -10.20
N VAL A 91 8.85 -18.26 -8.99
CA VAL A 91 8.24 -17.60 -7.84
C VAL A 91 9.17 -16.49 -7.40
N PHE A 92 8.71 -15.26 -7.54
CA PHE A 92 9.52 -14.08 -7.32
C PHE A 92 9.27 -13.51 -5.93
N LYS A 93 10.34 -13.37 -5.14
CA LYS A 93 10.33 -12.45 -4.02
C LYS A 93 10.42 -11.03 -4.54
N VAL A 94 9.45 -10.20 -4.15
CA VAL A 94 9.38 -8.80 -4.51
C VAL A 94 10.32 -7.99 -3.62
N LYS A 95 11.12 -7.12 -4.21
CA LYS A 95 11.93 -6.12 -3.51
C LYS A 95 11.46 -4.72 -3.90
N LYS A 96 10.93 -3.96 -2.95
CA LYS A 96 10.56 -2.56 -3.12
C LYS A 96 11.82 -1.71 -3.17
N ILE A 97 11.89 -0.80 -4.13
CA ILE A 97 12.95 0.21 -4.25
C ILE A 97 12.32 1.60 -4.38
N THR A 98 13.12 2.65 -4.28
CA THR A 98 12.65 4.01 -4.55
C THR A 98 12.13 4.11 -5.99
N GLY A 99 10.82 4.34 -6.15
CA GLY A 99 10.19 4.54 -7.46
C GLY A 99 9.86 3.26 -8.25
N GLY A 100 10.00 2.07 -7.66
CA GLY A 100 9.68 0.82 -8.37
C GLY A 100 9.93 -0.45 -7.57
N TRP A 101 10.19 -1.53 -8.30
CA TRP A 101 10.36 -2.87 -7.75
C TRP A 101 11.49 -3.62 -8.46
N LYS A 102 11.96 -4.70 -7.84
CA LYS A 102 12.80 -5.74 -8.45
C LYS A 102 12.23 -7.11 -8.08
N LEU A 103 12.40 -8.09 -8.97
CA LEU A 103 11.87 -9.45 -8.79
C LEU A 103 13.02 -10.46 -8.78
N LYS A 104 13.06 -11.33 -7.77
CA LYS A 104 14.08 -12.37 -7.64
C LYS A 104 13.44 -13.74 -7.41
N ASP A 105 13.70 -14.69 -8.30
CA ASP A 105 13.46 -16.10 -8.01
C ASP A 105 14.63 -16.65 -7.20
N SER A 106 14.34 -17.46 -6.18
CA SER A 106 15.35 -17.97 -5.25
C SER A 106 16.35 -18.94 -5.91
N ARG A 107 15.93 -19.64 -6.97
CA ARG A 107 16.75 -20.63 -7.68
C ARG A 107 17.46 -20.02 -8.89
N CYS A 108 16.79 -19.11 -9.59
CA CYS A 108 17.30 -18.57 -10.86
C CYS A 108 17.94 -17.18 -10.73
N GLY A 109 17.63 -16.41 -9.69
CA GLY A 109 18.14 -15.05 -9.51
C GLY A 109 17.16 -13.97 -9.97
N TRP A 110 17.70 -12.81 -10.33
CA TRP A 110 16.92 -11.61 -10.65
C TRP A 110 16.34 -11.65 -12.06
N LEU A 111 15.08 -11.25 -12.19
CA LEU A 111 14.46 -11.05 -13.50
C LEU A 111 15.06 -9.81 -14.16
N SER A 112 15.61 -9.99 -15.37
CA SER A 112 16.32 -8.97 -16.13
C SER A 112 15.81 -8.86 -17.56
N ALA A 113 15.93 -7.67 -18.12
CA ALA A 113 15.83 -7.43 -19.55
C ALA A 113 17.20 -7.07 -20.15
N ASN A 114 17.65 -7.78 -21.20
CA ASN A 114 18.90 -7.43 -21.89
C ASN A 114 18.74 -6.13 -22.68
N THR A 115 19.80 -5.31 -22.72
CA THR A 115 19.82 -4.06 -23.48
C THR A 115 20.14 -4.23 -24.96
N LYS A 116 20.69 -5.39 -25.37
CA LYS A 116 21.20 -5.61 -26.73
C LYS A 116 20.22 -6.30 -27.69
N SER A 117 19.20 -6.97 -27.16
CA SER A 117 18.24 -7.75 -27.94
C SER A 117 16.82 -7.29 -27.64
N SER A 118 16.02 -7.08 -28.69
CA SER A 118 14.56 -6.91 -28.57
C SER A 118 13.94 -8.24 -28.13
N ASN A 119 12.87 -8.20 -27.32
CA ASN A 119 12.22 -9.40 -26.78
C ASN A 119 13.03 -10.21 -25.76
N SER A 120 14.12 -9.65 -25.24
CA SER A 120 14.93 -10.34 -24.23
C SER A 120 14.36 -10.22 -22.81
N LEU A 121 14.21 -11.38 -22.16
CA LEU A 121 13.87 -11.59 -20.76
C LEU A 121 14.70 -12.77 -20.24
N MET A 122 15.39 -12.58 -19.12
CA MET A 122 16.34 -13.56 -18.61
C MET A 122 16.48 -13.49 -17.09
N PHE A 123 17.09 -14.52 -16.51
CA PHE A 123 17.57 -14.48 -15.14
C PHE A 123 19.04 -14.05 -15.05
N GLN A 124 19.38 -13.30 -14.01
CA GLN A 124 20.75 -12.90 -13.70
C GLN A 124 21.04 -13.07 -12.21
N GLU A 125 22.23 -13.57 -11.88
CA GLU A 125 22.64 -13.74 -10.48
C GLU A 125 22.82 -12.40 -9.75
N LYS A 126 23.36 -11.41 -10.46
CA LYS A 126 23.70 -10.10 -9.88
C LYS A 126 22.52 -9.15 -9.93
N GLU A 127 22.30 -8.46 -8.81
CA GLU A 127 21.40 -7.32 -8.78
C GLU A 127 22.06 -6.15 -9.53
N THR A 128 21.37 -5.61 -10.53
CA THR A 128 21.85 -4.43 -11.26
C THR A 128 20.79 -3.33 -11.25
N GLU A 129 21.21 -2.09 -11.09
CA GLU A 129 20.33 -0.91 -11.05
C GLU A 129 19.68 -0.59 -12.40
N LYS A 130 20.01 -1.32 -13.47
CA LYS A 130 19.66 -0.91 -14.84
C LYS A 130 18.82 -1.94 -15.59
N THR A 131 18.96 -3.23 -15.32
CA THR A 131 18.20 -4.24 -16.08
C THR A 131 17.16 -4.97 -15.24
N ASN A 132 17.16 -4.78 -13.92
CA ASN A 132 16.23 -5.44 -12.98
C ASN A 132 15.12 -4.55 -12.45
N GLU A 133 15.23 -3.23 -12.63
CA GLU A 133 14.27 -2.28 -12.08
C GLU A 133 13.01 -2.25 -12.94
N ILE A 134 11.87 -2.45 -12.28
CA ILE A 134 10.57 -2.46 -12.93
C ILE A 134 9.60 -1.47 -12.28
N GLY A 135 8.77 -0.84 -13.11
CA GLY A 135 7.51 -0.23 -12.70
C GLY A 135 6.38 -1.25 -12.82
N ILE A 136 5.42 -1.22 -11.91
CA ILE A 136 4.20 -2.03 -11.96
C ILE A 136 3.02 -1.06 -11.89
N LYS A 137 2.14 -1.15 -12.89
CA LYS A 137 0.84 -0.50 -12.91
C LYS A 137 -0.22 -1.56 -13.22
N PHE A 138 -1.48 -1.22 -12.98
CA PHE A 138 -2.61 -2.09 -13.32
C PHE A 138 -3.59 -1.34 -14.21
N SER A 139 -4.19 -2.05 -15.16
CA SER A 139 -5.35 -1.57 -15.90
C SER A 139 -6.62 -1.69 -15.05
N ASP A 140 -7.71 -1.06 -15.50
CA ASP A 140 -9.04 -1.18 -14.86
C ASP A 140 -9.56 -2.63 -14.85
N GLU A 141 -9.07 -3.46 -15.78
CA GLU A 141 -9.37 -4.89 -15.87
C GLU A 141 -8.51 -5.75 -14.93
N GLY A 142 -7.56 -5.14 -14.20
CA GLY A 142 -6.63 -5.83 -13.31
C GLY A 142 -5.45 -6.51 -14.01
N ASN A 143 -5.17 -6.18 -15.27
CA ASN A 143 -3.95 -6.64 -15.96
C ASN A 143 -2.75 -5.84 -15.46
N ALA A 144 -1.62 -6.51 -15.29
CA ALA A 144 -0.38 -5.89 -14.85
C ALA A 144 0.41 -5.34 -16.03
N HIS A 145 0.73 -4.04 -15.98
CA HIS A 145 1.66 -3.38 -16.88
C HIS A 145 3.03 -3.30 -16.21
N ILE A 146 3.87 -4.30 -16.46
CA ILE A 146 5.22 -4.43 -15.89
C ILE A 146 6.22 -3.84 -16.90
N SER A 147 6.84 -2.71 -16.56
CA SER A 147 7.80 -2.00 -17.43
C SER A 147 9.20 -2.00 -16.85
N PHE A 148 10.21 -2.33 -17.65
CA PHE A 148 11.61 -2.21 -17.22
C PHE A 148 12.05 -0.74 -17.32
N VAL A 149 12.39 -0.11 -16.19
CA VAL A 149 12.58 1.35 -16.02
C VAL A 149 13.64 1.92 -16.99
N LYS A 150 14.65 1.14 -17.33
CA LYS A 150 15.70 1.57 -18.25
C LYS A 150 15.20 1.87 -19.66
N PHE A 151 14.10 1.27 -20.09
CA PHE A 151 13.55 1.47 -21.42
C PHE A 151 12.48 2.57 -21.34
N LYS A 152 12.92 3.84 -21.55
CA LYS A 152 12.06 5.04 -21.42
C LYS A 152 10.80 4.99 -22.31
N SER A 153 10.83 4.25 -23.41
CA SER A 153 9.70 3.95 -24.28
C SER A 153 9.75 2.49 -24.73
N GLY A 154 8.75 1.71 -24.33
CA GLY A 154 8.75 0.25 -24.51
C GLY A 154 9.45 -0.49 -23.39
N GLY A 155 9.64 -1.80 -23.55
CA GLY A 155 10.27 -2.63 -22.53
C GLY A 155 9.29 -3.21 -21.52
N TYR A 156 8.13 -3.66 -21.99
CA TYR A 156 7.08 -4.26 -21.17
C TYR A 156 7.17 -5.78 -21.18
N LEU A 157 6.98 -6.41 -20.03
CA LEU A 157 6.85 -7.85 -19.94
C LEU A 157 5.46 -8.25 -20.43
N ASP A 158 5.41 -9.17 -21.39
CA ASP A 158 4.17 -9.72 -21.93
C ASP A 158 4.32 -11.21 -22.27
N TYR A 159 3.20 -11.92 -22.42
CA TYR A 159 3.13 -13.28 -22.93
C TYR A 159 2.70 -13.27 -24.39
N LYS A 160 3.39 -14.02 -25.25
CA LYS A 160 2.98 -14.19 -26.65
C LYS A 160 2.51 -15.63 -26.91
N PRO A 161 1.19 -15.88 -27.07
CA PRO A 161 0.63 -17.22 -27.27
C PRO A 161 1.21 -17.96 -28.47
N ASP A 162 1.29 -17.33 -29.65
CA ASP A 162 1.76 -18.00 -30.90
C ASP A 162 3.17 -18.59 -30.81
N SER A 163 3.98 -18.10 -29.87
CA SER A 163 5.36 -18.54 -29.68
C SER A 163 5.63 -19.04 -28.26
N GLU A 164 4.57 -19.25 -27.49
CA GLU A 164 4.57 -19.79 -26.12
C GLU A 164 5.72 -19.26 -25.28
N ARG A 165 5.76 -17.94 -25.07
CA ARG A 165 6.86 -17.32 -24.32
C ARG A 165 6.48 -16.04 -23.61
N PHE A 166 7.06 -15.85 -22.44
CA PHE A 166 7.14 -14.54 -21.78
C PHE A 166 8.42 -13.83 -22.21
N ALA A 167 8.29 -12.58 -22.64
CA ALA A 167 9.38 -11.79 -23.18
C ALA A 167 9.14 -10.29 -23.01
N ARG A 168 10.14 -9.47 -23.36
CA ARG A 168 10.07 -8.01 -23.24
C ARG A 168 9.75 -7.32 -24.56
N TYR A 169 8.58 -6.74 -24.68
CA TYR A 169 8.07 -6.12 -25.90
C TYR A 169 8.03 -4.59 -25.83
N VAL A 170 7.73 -3.95 -26.97
CA VAL A 170 7.65 -2.48 -27.10
C VAL A 170 6.34 -1.91 -26.56
N ARG A 171 5.30 -2.74 -26.41
CA ARG A 171 3.98 -2.37 -25.88
C ARG A 171 3.55 -3.41 -24.86
N TYR A 172 2.82 -2.99 -23.82
CA TYR A 172 2.03 -3.89 -22.98
C TYR A 172 0.70 -4.18 -23.69
N ASP A 173 0.04 -5.29 -23.32
CA ASP A 173 -1.23 -5.75 -23.88
C ASP A 173 -1.20 -5.93 -25.42
N GLY A 174 0.00 -6.06 -26.00
CA GLY A 174 0.22 -6.02 -27.45
C GLY A 174 0.28 -7.40 -28.09
N TYR A 175 0.63 -8.42 -27.32
CA TYR A 175 0.69 -9.82 -27.77
C TYR A 175 -0.15 -10.74 -26.89
N GLY A 176 -0.18 -10.46 -25.59
CA GLY A 176 -1.04 -11.09 -24.62
C GLY A 176 -1.28 -10.13 -23.48
N LYS A 177 -1.96 -10.60 -22.43
CA LYS A 177 -2.08 -9.86 -21.17
C LYS A 177 -1.37 -10.67 -20.11
N VAL A 178 -0.79 -9.98 -19.14
CA VAL A 178 -0.24 -10.61 -17.94
C VAL A 178 -0.92 -10.07 -16.68
N GLN A 179 -0.97 -10.91 -15.67
CA GLN A 179 -1.51 -10.63 -14.35
C GLN A 179 -0.46 -11.02 -13.30
N ILE A 180 -0.54 -10.38 -12.13
CA ILE A 180 0.27 -10.74 -10.98
C ILE A 180 -0.62 -11.50 -10.02
N TYR A 181 -0.14 -12.67 -9.56
CA TYR A 181 -0.76 -13.38 -8.46
C TYR A 181 0.20 -13.42 -7.27
N ARG A 182 -0.26 -12.99 -6.11
CA ARG A 182 0.51 -12.95 -4.86
C ARG A 182 0.25 -14.21 -4.05
N ARG A 183 1.28 -14.79 -3.43
CA ARG A 183 1.16 -15.97 -2.58
C ARG A 183 0.17 -15.71 -1.44
N LEU A 184 -0.76 -16.64 -1.27
CA LEU A 184 -1.69 -16.67 -0.15
C LEU A 184 -1.02 -17.43 1.00
N VAL A 185 -0.81 -16.76 2.13
CA VAL A 185 -0.22 -17.36 3.34
C VAL A 185 -1.31 -17.40 4.41
N ASN A 186 -1.81 -18.59 4.73
CA ASN A 186 -2.77 -18.82 5.82
C ASN A 186 -3.97 -17.87 5.80
N ALA A 187 -4.55 -17.56 4.63
CA ALA A 187 -5.62 -16.59 4.56
C ALA A 187 -6.87 -17.10 5.28
N VAL A 188 -7.06 -16.62 6.51
CA VAL A 188 -8.33 -16.69 7.20
C VAL A 188 -9.28 -15.75 6.45
N VAL A 189 -10.42 -16.28 6.03
CA VAL A 189 -11.51 -15.47 5.48
C VAL A 189 -12.39 -15.02 6.63
N VAL A 190 -12.60 -13.71 6.72
CA VAL A 190 -13.34 -13.05 7.80
C VAL A 190 -14.50 -12.28 7.17
N GLU A 191 -15.72 -12.53 7.63
CA GLU A 191 -16.90 -11.88 7.06
C GLU A 191 -16.92 -10.37 7.33
N SER A 192 -16.57 -9.97 8.56
CA SER A 192 -16.52 -8.55 8.92
C SER A 192 -15.49 -8.26 10.00
N LEU A 193 -14.91 -7.07 9.92
CA LEU A 193 -13.97 -6.53 10.91
C LEU A 193 -14.24 -5.04 11.11
N THR A 194 -14.04 -4.54 12.32
CA THR A 194 -14.23 -3.13 12.65
C THR A 194 -12.95 -2.56 13.25
N PHE A 195 -12.51 -1.41 12.74
CA PHE A 195 -11.47 -0.59 13.34
C PHE A 195 -12.10 0.71 13.83
N GLY A 196 -11.92 1.06 15.10
CA GLY A 196 -12.54 2.23 15.71
C GLY A 196 -11.54 3.30 16.14
N GLU A 197 -12.03 4.44 16.62
CA GLU A 197 -11.14 5.48 17.17
C GLU A 197 -10.62 5.15 18.59
N SER A 198 -11.13 4.09 19.24
CA SER A 198 -10.65 3.56 20.51
C SER A 198 -9.40 2.68 20.34
N GLY A 199 -8.77 2.27 21.44
CA GLY A 199 -7.65 1.32 21.41
C GLY A 199 -8.05 -0.12 21.05
N GLY A 200 -7.06 -0.96 20.80
CA GLY A 200 -7.17 -2.37 20.42
C GLY A 200 -6.96 -2.63 18.91
N ASN A 201 -6.78 -1.59 18.11
CA ASN A 201 -6.61 -1.70 16.67
C ASN A 201 -5.26 -2.32 16.28
N ALA A 202 -4.18 -2.11 17.05
CA ALA A 202 -2.89 -2.74 16.76
C ALA A 202 -2.96 -4.26 16.97
N ASP A 203 -3.61 -4.72 18.05
CA ASP A 203 -3.79 -6.14 18.32
C ASP A 203 -4.66 -6.79 17.24
N ILE A 204 -5.74 -6.13 16.83
CA ILE A 204 -6.60 -6.59 15.73
C ILE A 204 -5.81 -6.70 14.43
N ALA A 205 -5.04 -5.66 14.07
CA ALA A 205 -4.24 -5.64 12.84
C ALA A 205 -3.16 -6.73 12.83
N SER A 206 -2.54 -7.01 13.99
CA SER A 206 -1.55 -8.07 14.13
C SER A 206 -2.18 -9.46 14.10
N TYR A 207 -3.33 -9.66 14.76
CA TYR A 207 -4.00 -10.96 14.82
C TYR A 207 -4.55 -11.39 13.46
N TYR A 208 -5.13 -10.45 12.71
CA TYR A 208 -5.69 -10.69 11.38
C TYR A 208 -4.70 -10.42 10.25
N GLN A 209 -3.40 -10.34 10.52
CA GLN A 209 -2.41 -10.10 9.46
C GLN A 209 -2.54 -11.17 8.35
N ASP A 210 -2.58 -10.71 7.11
CA ASP A 210 -2.79 -11.49 5.89
C ASP A 210 -4.19 -12.15 5.75
N ALA A 211 -5.11 -11.90 6.68
CA ALA A 211 -6.50 -12.32 6.55
C ALA A 211 -7.22 -11.54 5.44
N TYR A 212 -8.13 -12.22 4.74
CA TYR A 212 -9.05 -11.61 3.78
C TYR A 212 -10.36 -11.28 4.48
N VAL A 213 -10.80 -10.03 4.38
CA VAL A 213 -11.99 -9.52 5.08
C VAL A 213 -13.00 -8.99 4.06
N HIS A 214 -14.21 -9.54 4.05
CA HIS A 214 -15.26 -9.12 3.12
C HIS A 214 -15.75 -7.70 3.41
N ASN A 215 -15.96 -7.35 4.69
CA ASN A 215 -16.44 -6.03 5.08
C ASN A 215 -15.59 -5.45 6.21
N VAL A 216 -14.86 -4.36 5.93
CA VAL A 216 -14.13 -3.61 6.95
C VAL A 216 -14.86 -2.31 7.26
N THR A 217 -15.39 -2.19 8.47
CA THR A 217 -16.02 -0.96 8.97
C THR A 217 -14.97 -0.10 9.67
N ILE A 218 -14.90 1.17 9.30
CA ILE A 218 -14.10 2.16 10.02
C ILE A 218 -15.06 2.94 10.91
N ASP A 219 -15.06 2.68 12.22
CA ASP A 219 -15.97 3.32 13.18
C ASP A 219 -15.52 4.76 13.50
N ARG A 220 -15.69 5.63 12.50
CA ARG A 220 -15.34 7.06 12.53
C ARG A 220 -16.27 7.86 11.63
N THR A 221 -16.52 9.11 12.00
CA THR A 221 -17.21 10.09 11.16
C THR A 221 -16.25 11.16 10.68
N PHE A 222 -16.29 11.47 9.38
CA PHE A 222 -15.61 12.60 8.76
C PHE A 222 -16.66 13.66 8.44
N ARG A 223 -16.53 14.85 9.03
CA ARG A 223 -17.48 15.94 8.82
C ARG A 223 -17.12 16.73 7.57
N ALA A 224 -18.10 17.06 6.74
CA ALA A 224 -17.94 17.90 5.57
C ALA A 224 -17.90 19.40 5.95
N ASP A 225 -16.94 19.75 6.81
CA ASP A 225 -16.76 21.10 7.39
C ASP A 225 -15.67 21.93 6.70
N GLY A 226 -15.09 21.40 5.62
CA GLY A 226 -13.96 21.99 4.92
C GLY A 226 -12.61 21.83 5.63
N GLY A 227 -12.57 21.07 6.73
CA GLY A 227 -11.36 20.71 7.45
C GLY A 227 -10.66 19.48 6.86
N CYS A 228 -9.37 19.38 7.17
CA CYS A 228 -8.55 18.19 6.96
C CYS A 228 -8.65 17.23 8.15
N TYR A 229 -8.35 15.98 7.87
CA TYR A 229 -8.20 14.92 8.86
C TYR A 229 -6.95 14.10 8.54
N THR A 230 -6.50 13.29 9.49
CA THR A 230 -5.52 12.24 9.25
C THR A 230 -6.15 10.86 9.36
N LEU A 231 -5.67 9.90 8.58
CA LEU A 231 -6.13 8.52 8.58
C LEU A 231 -4.96 7.56 8.36
N CYS A 232 -4.87 6.52 9.18
CA CYS A 232 -3.89 5.43 9.03
C CYS A 232 -4.62 4.10 9.23
N LEU A 233 -4.61 3.24 8.20
CA LEU A 233 -5.35 1.98 8.17
C LEU A 233 -4.41 0.80 7.98
N PRO A 234 -4.71 -0.39 8.51
CA PRO A 234 -3.87 -1.59 8.31
C PRO A 234 -4.08 -2.29 6.96
N PHE A 235 -4.83 -1.67 6.05
CA PHE A 235 -5.10 -2.13 4.70
C PHE A 235 -5.07 -0.95 3.73
N GLY A 236 -4.78 -1.24 2.45
CA GLY A 236 -4.80 -0.24 1.39
C GLY A 236 -6.20 -0.02 0.82
N LEU A 237 -6.42 1.19 0.30
CA LEU A 237 -7.62 1.59 -0.43
C LEU A 237 -7.26 1.75 -1.91
N THR A 238 -8.06 1.19 -2.79
CA THR A 238 -8.02 1.44 -4.23
C THR A 238 -8.78 2.73 -4.58
N GLU A 239 -8.67 3.18 -5.83
CA GLU A 239 -9.46 4.32 -6.34
C GLU A 239 -10.97 4.07 -6.22
N SER A 240 -11.39 2.83 -6.44
CA SER A 240 -12.80 2.44 -6.27
C SER A 240 -13.24 2.56 -4.81
N ASP A 241 -12.42 2.09 -3.86
CA ASP A 241 -12.75 2.17 -2.43
C ASP A 241 -12.91 3.61 -1.97
N ILE A 242 -11.98 4.50 -2.36
CA ILE A 242 -12.05 5.92 -2.04
C ILE A 242 -13.36 6.50 -2.60
N ARG A 243 -13.67 6.23 -3.87
CA ARG A 243 -14.89 6.74 -4.51
C ARG A 243 -16.17 6.24 -3.83
N THR A 244 -16.23 4.97 -3.43
CA THR A 244 -17.47 4.35 -2.95
C THR A 244 -17.65 4.48 -1.43
N ALA A 245 -16.59 4.27 -0.64
CA ALA A 245 -16.67 4.31 0.81
C ALA A 245 -16.42 5.71 1.37
N PHE A 246 -15.68 6.57 0.66
CA PHE A 246 -15.36 7.94 1.07
C PHE A 246 -15.81 8.97 0.01
N PRO A 247 -17.11 8.98 -0.37
CA PRO A 247 -17.60 9.78 -1.48
C PRO A 247 -17.28 11.27 -1.31
N GLY A 248 -16.67 11.87 -2.32
CA GLY A 248 -16.31 13.29 -2.32
C GLY A 248 -15.09 13.64 -1.48
N MET A 249 -14.35 12.66 -0.95
CA MET A 249 -13.08 12.90 -0.26
C MET A 249 -11.88 12.66 -1.19
N GLN A 250 -10.77 13.31 -0.88
CA GLN A 250 -9.47 13.10 -1.50
C GLN A 250 -8.44 12.69 -0.45
N PHE A 251 -7.54 11.79 -0.84
CA PHE A 251 -6.45 11.28 -0.02
C PHE A 251 -5.15 11.86 -0.52
N LYS A 252 -4.30 12.30 0.40
CA LYS A 252 -3.00 12.88 0.06
C LYS A 252 -1.88 12.26 0.87
N GLN A 253 -0.81 11.89 0.18
CA GLN A 253 0.41 11.32 0.75
C GLN A 253 1.45 12.42 0.95
N LEU A 254 2.25 12.32 2.01
CA LEU A 254 3.39 13.20 2.21
C LEU A 254 4.41 12.99 1.07
N GLN A 255 4.73 14.06 0.35
CA GLN A 255 5.72 14.03 -0.72
C GLN A 255 7.10 14.48 -0.23
N ASN A 256 7.15 15.65 0.39
CA ASN A 256 8.37 16.24 0.94
C ASN A 256 8.03 17.23 2.05
N VAL A 257 9.08 17.70 2.72
CA VAL A 257 9.03 18.79 3.68
C VAL A 257 10.05 19.82 3.22
N GLU A 258 9.68 21.09 3.22
CA GLU A 258 10.57 22.20 2.88
C GLU A 258 10.45 23.33 3.91
N ILE A 259 11.39 24.28 3.82
CA ILE A 259 11.30 25.56 4.53
C ILE A 259 10.94 26.62 3.50
N ASP A 260 9.82 27.29 3.74
CA ASP A 260 9.34 28.43 2.95
C ASP A 260 9.27 29.66 3.85
N ASP A 261 10.11 30.65 3.55
CA ASP A 261 10.52 31.73 4.43
C ASP A 261 10.98 31.20 5.81
N ASP A 262 10.12 31.34 6.81
CA ASP A 262 10.32 30.94 8.19
C ASP A 262 9.42 29.76 8.63
N ASN A 263 8.64 29.19 7.70
CA ASN A 263 7.66 28.15 7.97
C ASN A 263 8.15 26.77 7.52
N VAL A 264 7.89 25.76 8.34
CA VAL A 264 7.99 24.36 7.89
C VAL A 264 6.72 24.01 7.12
N VAL A 265 6.89 23.59 5.87
CA VAL A 265 5.78 23.23 5.00
C VAL A 265 5.86 21.73 4.68
N TYR A 266 4.82 21.00 5.06
CA TYR A 266 4.63 19.62 4.62
C TYR A 266 3.82 19.63 3.33
N HIS A 267 4.38 19.11 2.24
CA HIS A 267 3.66 19.03 0.97
C HIS A 267 3.01 17.68 0.80
N PHE A 268 1.74 17.73 0.47
CA PHE A 268 0.91 16.58 0.24
C PHE A 268 0.44 16.56 -1.20
N LEU A 269 0.55 15.40 -1.84
CA LEU A 269 0.04 15.16 -3.18
C LEU A 269 -1.14 14.21 -3.15
N SER A 270 -2.14 14.53 -3.97
CA SER A 270 -3.29 13.65 -4.16
C SER A 270 -2.88 12.28 -4.72
N VAL A 271 -3.42 11.22 -4.11
CA VAL A 271 -3.20 9.84 -4.53
C VAL A 271 -4.53 9.17 -4.88
N LYS A 272 -4.48 8.22 -5.81
CA LYS A 272 -5.63 7.41 -6.22
C LYS A 272 -5.79 6.14 -5.39
N SER A 273 -4.76 5.73 -4.68
CA SER A 273 -4.77 4.58 -3.78
C SER A 273 -3.87 4.81 -2.57
N THR A 274 -4.06 4.01 -1.53
CA THR A 274 -3.26 4.06 -0.30
C THR A 274 -2.49 2.77 -0.06
N VAL A 275 -1.40 2.88 0.69
CA VAL A 275 -0.58 1.77 1.14
C VAL A 275 -0.97 1.43 2.58
N ALA A 276 -1.13 0.13 2.86
CA ALA A 276 -1.42 -0.35 4.20
C ALA A 276 -0.36 0.14 5.21
N GLY A 277 -0.82 0.70 6.32
CA GLY A 277 -0.01 1.21 7.42
C GLY A 277 0.58 2.60 7.19
N GLU A 278 0.55 3.15 5.98
CA GLU A 278 1.01 4.52 5.77
C GLU A 278 -0.04 5.54 6.25
N PRO A 279 0.38 6.67 6.85
CA PRO A 279 -0.53 7.76 7.21
C PRO A 279 -0.84 8.66 6.01
N TYR A 280 -2.09 9.13 5.94
CA TYR A 280 -2.59 10.04 4.90
C TYR A 280 -3.28 11.25 5.49
N LEU A 281 -3.19 12.38 4.79
CA LEU A 281 -4.10 13.51 4.98
C LEU A 281 -5.35 13.25 4.14
N VAL A 282 -6.53 13.47 4.70
CA VAL A 282 -7.80 13.29 4.00
C VAL A 282 -8.68 14.52 4.19
N GLN A 283 -9.38 14.93 3.14
CA GLN A 283 -10.28 16.09 3.19
C GLN A 283 -11.38 15.94 2.16
N PHE A 284 -12.47 16.69 2.33
CA PHE A 284 -13.50 16.79 1.32
C PHE A 284 -13.05 17.63 0.12
N LEU A 285 -13.61 17.33 -1.05
CA LEU A 285 -13.55 18.21 -2.21
C LEU A 285 -14.44 19.45 -1.96
N ASN A 286 -14.08 20.56 -2.59
CA ASN A 286 -14.84 21.80 -2.46
C ASN A 286 -16.30 21.59 -2.88
N GLY A 287 -17.24 22.09 -2.07
CA GLY A 287 -18.68 22.01 -2.33
C GLY A 287 -19.36 20.71 -1.85
N VAL A 288 -18.62 19.74 -1.30
CA VAL A 288 -19.23 18.59 -0.62
C VAL A 288 -19.74 19.01 0.75
N THR A 289 -20.99 18.65 1.05
CA THR A 289 -21.69 19.04 2.29
C THR A 289 -22.21 17.86 3.11
N LYS A 290 -22.02 16.62 2.62
CA LYS A 290 -22.47 15.41 3.29
C LYS A 290 -21.32 14.73 4.01
N ASP A 291 -21.51 14.46 5.29
CA ASP A 291 -20.58 13.70 6.10
C ASP A 291 -20.41 12.26 5.60
N VAL A 292 -19.23 11.69 5.86
CA VAL A 292 -18.98 10.26 5.70
C VAL A 292 -19.02 9.63 7.09
N VAL A 293 -20.03 8.81 7.34
CA VAL A 293 -20.29 8.18 8.64
C VAL A 293 -20.00 6.69 8.55
N LYS A 294 -19.11 6.20 9.41
CA LYS A 294 -18.73 4.78 9.54
C LYS A 294 -18.51 4.08 8.18
N PRO A 295 -17.56 4.56 7.34
CA PRO A 295 -17.40 4.01 6.00
C PRO A 295 -17.07 2.52 6.04
N VAL A 296 -17.68 1.77 5.13
CA VAL A 296 -17.47 0.33 4.97
C VAL A 296 -16.73 0.09 3.66
N VAL A 297 -15.59 -0.59 3.76
CA VAL A 297 -14.74 -0.94 2.62
C VAL A 297 -14.78 -2.44 2.43
N LYS A 298 -14.93 -2.89 1.18
CA LYS A 298 -15.10 -4.32 0.87
C LYS A 298 -13.80 -4.99 0.46
N ASN A 299 -13.73 -6.31 0.71
CA ASN A 299 -12.77 -7.22 0.11
C ASN A 299 -11.31 -6.76 0.30
N LYS A 300 -10.87 -6.74 1.57
CA LYS A 300 -9.56 -6.22 1.98
C LYS A 300 -8.68 -7.28 2.61
N PHE A 301 -7.38 -7.16 2.35
CA PHE A 301 -6.38 -7.85 3.15
C PHE A 301 -5.85 -6.91 4.22
N ILE A 302 -5.71 -7.42 5.44
CA ILE A 302 -5.01 -6.71 6.51
C ILE A 302 -3.52 -6.94 6.30
N LEU A 303 -2.81 -5.94 5.79
CA LEU A 303 -1.45 -6.09 5.27
C LEU A 303 -0.38 -5.43 6.13
N ALA A 304 -0.77 -4.56 7.05
CA ALA A 304 0.16 -3.89 7.96
C ALA A 304 -0.22 -4.16 9.42
N ALA A 305 0.58 -4.97 10.09
CA ALA A 305 0.44 -5.23 11.53
C ALA A 305 0.87 -4.03 12.39
N LYS A 306 1.64 -3.09 11.82
CA LYS A 306 2.12 -1.89 12.50
C LYS A 306 1.99 -0.67 11.58
N PRO A 307 1.65 0.51 12.13
CA PRO A 307 1.65 1.73 11.35
C PRO A 307 3.08 2.13 10.96
N ALA A 308 3.20 2.84 9.86
CA ALA A 308 4.45 3.37 9.34
C ALA A 308 4.65 4.83 9.74
N THR A 309 5.92 5.26 9.66
CA THR A 309 6.34 6.65 9.78
C THR A 309 6.93 7.10 8.46
N LEU A 310 6.38 8.17 7.89
CA LEU A 310 6.95 8.83 6.73
C LEU A 310 7.90 9.94 7.19
N THR A 311 9.07 10.04 6.55
CA THR A 311 10.12 11.00 6.93
C THR A 311 10.40 11.98 5.80
N GLY A 312 10.21 13.27 6.09
CA GLY A 312 10.81 14.37 5.33
C GLY A 312 12.17 14.71 5.91
N LYS A 313 13.21 14.74 5.06
CA LYS A 313 14.57 15.08 5.48
C LYS A 313 14.90 16.50 5.07
N LEU A 314 15.34 17.30 6.03
CA LEU A 314 15.95 18.61 5.83
C LEU A 314 17.33 18.62 6.48
N SER A 315 18.16 19.60 6.11
CA SER A 315 19.50 19.79 6.70
C SER A 315 19.48 19.89 8.23
N LEU A 316 18.34 20.32 8.78
CA LEU A 316 18.12 20.58 10.20
C LEU A 316 17.49 19.40 10.95
N GLY A 317 17.23 18.27 10.28
CA GLY A 317 16.79 17.04 10.91
C GLY A 317 15.63 16.35 10.20
N ASN A 318 15.10 15.33 10.88
CA ASN A 318 14.01 14.50 10.37
C ASN A 318 12.67 15.03 10.85
N PHE A 319 11.84 15.41 9.89
CA PHE A 319 10.44 15.76 10.09
C PHE A 319 9.60 14.52 9.82
N LEU A 320 8.74 14.14 10.77
CA LEU A 320 8.03 12.87 10.69
C LEU A 320 6.52 13.10 10.55
N PHE A 321 5.88 12.26 9.76
CA PHE A 321 4.43 12.06 9.75
C PHE A 321 4.16 10.63 10.18
N VAL A 322 3.61 10.47 11.39
CA VAL A 322 3.57 9.20 12.14
C VAL A 322 2.13 8.70 12.22
N GLY A 323 1.87 7.54 11.62
CA GLY A 323 0.57 6.87 11.74
C GLY A 323 0.38 6.20 13.09
N THR A 324 -0.87 6.08 13.54
CA THR A 324 -1.25 5.39 14.77
C THR A 324 -2.47 4.52 14.51
N TYR A 325 -2.44 3.29 15.03
CA TYR A 325 -3.64 2.45 15.08
C TYR A 325 -4.41 2.68 16.37
N ASP A 326 -3.71 2.72 17.50
CA ASP A 326 -4.29 3.01 18.80
C ASP A 326 -4.16 4.48 19.19
N PRO A 327 -4.92 4.92 20.22
CA PRO A 327 -4.73 6.23 20.80
C PRO A 327 -3.30 6.42 21.32
N VAL A 328 -2.75 7.62 21.12
CA VAL A 328 -1.40 7.99 21.55
C VAL A 328 -1.46 9.25 22.39
N LEU A 329 -0.78 9.23 23.54
CA LEU A 329 -0.57 10.40 24.37
C LEU A 329 0.47 11.31 23.70
N LEU A 330 0.10 12.54 23.40
CA LEU A 330 1.00 13.54 22.83
C LEU A 330 1.46 14.51 23.94
N PRO A 331 2.77 14.56 24.26
CA PRO A 331 3.32 15.52 25.20
C PRO A 331 3.18 16.97 24.74
N ALA A 332 3.03 17.89 25.69
CA ALA A 332 3.01 19.33 25.45
C ALA A 332 4.41 19.97 25.50
N ASP A 333 5.40 19.35 24.86
CA ASP A 333 6.80 19.81 24.84
C ASP A 333 7.13 20.75 23.66
N GLY A 334 6.28 20.73 22.63
CA GLY A 334 6.41 21.55 21.43
C GLY A 334 6.98 20.81 20.22
N HIS A 335 7.29 19.51 20.31
CA HIS A 335 7.75 18.71 19.17
C HIS A 335 6.60 18.13 18.33
N TYR A 336 5.46 17.88 18.97
CA TYR A 336 4.31 17.23 18.35
C TYR A 336 3.36 18.25 17.73
N ARG A 337 2.80 17.94 16.56
CA ARG A 337 1.63 18.64 16.00
C ARG A 337 0.58 17.64 15.56
N PHE A 338 -0.67 18.05 15.59
CA PHE A 338 -1.79 17.28 15.02
C PHE A 338 -2.75 18.22 14.32
N VAL A 339 -3.61 17.66 13.47
CA VAL A 339 -4.65 18.46 12.79
C VAL A 339 -5.67 18.92 13.83
N GLY A 340 -5.83 20.23 13.96
CA GLY A 340 -6.72 20.87 14.93
C GLY A 340 -8.20 20.55 14.69
N ALA A 341 -9.05 20.94 15.65
CA ALA A 341 -10.48 20.64 15.60
C ALA A 341 -11.22 21.27 14.41
N ASP A 342 -10.72 22.39 13.89
CA ASP A 342 -11.27 23.03 12.67
C ASP A 342 -10.74 22.41 11.37
N GLY A 343 -9.79 21.48 11.47
CA GLY A 343 -9.13 20.83 10.34
C GLY A 343 -8.27 21.74 9.47
N LYS A 344 -8.03 23.01 9.85
CA LYS A 344 -7.36 23.99 8.97
C LYS A 344 -5.91 24.22 9.33
N GLN A 345 -5.50 23.86 10.53
CA GLN A 345 -4.15 24.12 11.04
C GLN A 345 -3.57 22.91 11.76
N LEU A 346 -2.24 22.85 11.78
CA LEU A 346 -1.50 21.97 12.66
C LEU A 346 -1.28 22.68 13.99
N VAL A 347 -1.78 22.10 15.07
CA VAL A 347 -1.75 22.69 16.41
C VAL A 347 -0.83 21.89 17.33
N THR A 348 -0.27 22.57 18.34
CA THR A 348 0.45 21.94 19.44
C THR A 348 -0.53 21.40 20.48
N PRO A 349 -0.22 20.28 21.16
CA PRO A 349 -0.87 19.94 22.42
C PRO A 349 -0.70 21.12 23.40
N ASN A 350 -1.81 21.69 23.86
CA ASN A 350 -1.84 22.75 24.88
C ASN A 350 -1.79 22.19 26.31
N ALA A 351 -2.09 20.90 26.44
CA ALA A 351 -1.87 20.03 27.57
C ALA A 351 -1.62 18.61 27.03
N GLU A 352 -1.18 17.68 27.87
CA GLU A 352 -1.14 16.27 27.49
C GLU A 352 -2.53 15.83 27.00
N GLY A 353 -2.59 15.34 25.77
CA GLY A 353 -3.85 15.02 25.10
C GLY A 353 -3.74 13.71 24.33
N ASN A 354 -4.83 12.94 24.36
CA ASN A 354 -4.91 11.69 23.60
C ASN A 354 -5.36 11.97 22.17
N LEU A 355 -4.45 11.76 21.22
CA LEU A 355 -4.82 11.57 19.84
C LEU A 355 -5.55 10.22 19.75
N LYS A 356 -6.77 10.20 19.21
CA LYS A 356 -7.51 8.94 19.01
C LYS A 356 -6.83 8.01 17.98
N GLY A 357 -7.23 6.74 17.98
CA GLY A 357 -6.72 5.74 17.04
C GLY A 357 -7.07 6.01 15.58
N LEU A 358 -6.39 5.28 14.68
CA LEU A 358 -6.51 5.39 13.21
C LEU A 358 -6.19 6.79 12.68
N ARG A 359 -5.29 7.51 13.33
CA ARG A 359 -4.91 8.89 12.98
C ARG A 359 -3.42 8.96 12.70
N ALA A 360 -2.95 10.18 12.49
CA ALA A 360 -1.54 10.47 12.41
C ALA A 360 -1.23 11.84 13.02
N TYR A 361 0.00 11.98 13.48
CA TYR A 361 0.56 13.24 14.01
C TYR A 361 1.89 13.54 13.35
N PHE A 362 2.40 14.73 13.61
CA PHE A 362 3.65 15.23 13.07
C PHE A 362 4.65 15.41 14.20
N PHE A 363 5.91 15.10 13.92
CA PHE A 363 7.01 15.30 14.86
C PHE A 363 8.09 16.18 14.22
N MET A 364 8.61 17.12 15.00
CA MET A 364 9.65 18.07 14.61
C MET A 364 10.91 17.89 15.44
N PRO A 365 12.11 17.96 14.83
CA PRO A 365 13.38 17.82 15.54
C PRO A 365 13.64 19.03 16.45
N SER A 366 14.47 18.83 17.48
CA SER A 366 14.73 19.82 18.54
C SER A 366 15.34 21.15 18.08
N LEU A 367 16.02 21.17 16.93
CA LEU A 367 16.49 22.43 16.33
C LEU A 367 15.33 23.37 15.94
N TYR A 368 14.09 22.86 15.88
CA TYR A 368 12.85 23.61 15.69
C TYR A 368 12.08 23.87 16.99
N ASP A 369 12.67 23.60 18.16
CA ASP A 369 12.06 23.93 19.48
C ASP A 369 11.89 25.44 19.64
N ASN A 370 12.78 26.20 18.99
CA ASN A 370 12.75 27.66 18.92
C ASN A 370 11.81 28.18 17.82
N CYS A 371 11.27 27.31 16.97
CA CYS A 371 10.22 27.66 16.01
C CYS A 371 8.84 27.81 16.66
N LYS A 372 8.80 27.79 18.00
CA LYS A 372 7.66 28.24 18.80
C LYS A 372 7.24 29.66 18.45
N TYR A 373 8.13 30.49 17.92
CA TYR A 373 7.88 31.90 17.58
C TYR A 373 8.73 32.39 16.38
N ASP A 374 8.19 33.31 15.59
CA ASP A 374 8.89 34.04 14.53
C ASP A 374 9.79 35.12 15.16
N SER A 375 10.50 35.88 14.32
CA SER A 375 11.36 36.98 14.78
C SER A 375 10.60 38.07 15.56
N ASN A 376 9.27 38.04 15.57
CA ASN A 376 8.40 38.96 16.29
C ASN A 376 7.72 38.32 17.52
N GLY A 377 8.10 37.11 17.91
CA GLY A 377 7.50 36.46 19.09
C GLY A 377 6.11 35.84 18.83
N LYS A 378 5.72 35.57 17.58
CA LYS A 378 4.43 34.92 17.21
C LYS A 378 4.65 33.51 16.69
N PRO A 379 3.83 32.49 17.03
CA PRO A 379 4.10 31.12 16.60
C PRO A 379 4.31 30.95 15.09
N ARG A 380 5.48 30.43 14.68
CA ARG A 380 5.74 30.11 13.27
C ARG A 380 4.75 29.03 12.84
N SER A 381 4.01 29.32 11.77
CA SER A 381 2.95 28.42 11.31
C SER A 381 3.54 27.18 10.67
N VAL A 382 3.14 25.99 11.13
CA VAL A 382 3.37 24.76 10.36
C VAL A 382 2.26 24.67 9.34
N ARG A 383 2.61 24.73 8.05
CA ARG A 383 1.63 24.77 6.98
C ARG A 383 1.53 23.42 6.30
N ILE A 384 0.30 23.06 5.97
CA ILE A 384 0.01 21.99 5.04
C ILE A 384 -0.14 22.65 3.68
N SER A 385 0.75 22.34 2.75
CA SER A 385 0.59 22.71 1.36
C SER A 385 0.01 21.51 0.61
N MET A 386 -1.07 21.76 -0.13
CA MET A 386 -1.73 20.76 -0.96
C MET A 386 -1.52 21.15 -2.42
N ASP A 387 -1.17 20.18 -3.26
CA ASP A 387 -1.08 20.28 -4.72
C ASP A 387 -0.73 21.70 -5.20
N ARG A 388 0.57 22.03 -5.32
CA ARG A 388 0.98 23.24 -6.05
C ARG A 388 0.39 23.12 -7.46
N GLY A 389 -0.67 23.88 -7.74
CA GLY A 389 -1.00 24.22 -9.12
C GLY A 389 0.27 24.78 -9.72
N LYS A 390 0.70 24.25 -10.88
CA LYS A 390 1.74 24.91 -11.66
C LYS A 390 1.31 26.36 -11.78
N SER A 391 1.96 27.27 -11.06
CA SER A 391 1.82 28.68 -11.30
C SER A 391 2.28 28.85 -12.75
N SER A 392 1.32 29.11 -13.64
CA SER A 392 1.62 29.63 -14.96
C SER A 392 2.38 30.93 -14.74
N SER A 393 3.71 30.86 -14.85
CA SER A 393 4.52 32.06 -15.09
C SER A 393 4.04 32.63 -16.41
N LYS A 394 3.41 33.82 -16.33
CA LYS A 394 3.24 34.69 -17.48
C LYS A 394 4.59 35.06 -18.08
#